data_AF-R7XK12-F1
#
_entry.id   AF-R7XK12-F1
#
_cell.length_a   1.000
_cell.length_b   1.000
_cell.length_c   1.000
_cell.angle_alpha   90.00
_cell.angle_beta   90.00
_cell.angle_gamma   90.00
#
_symmetry.space_group_name_H-M   'P 1'
#
loop_
_entity.id
_entity.type
_entity.pdbx_description
1 polymer ?
#
loop_
_entity_poly.entity_id
_entity_poly.type
_entity_poly.pdbx_seq_one_letter_code
_entity_poly.pdbx_strand_id
1 'polypeptide(L)'
;MERWDDTSFVAKLLAIVKRGPFPSGPIAWGHHRVWLEPLPGTQTYGRSNFSIHGGWVPGSIGCIDMTSSMDSFIGEFIYYAKDMDLVVMY
;
A
#
# COMPACT_ATOMS: atom_id res chain seq x y z
N MET A 1 -3.76 8.73 -0.28
CA MET A 1 -3.15 7.80 0.69
C MET A 1 -4.23 7.32 1.65
N GLU A 2 -4.19 6.05 2.03
CA GLU A 2 -5.08 5.48 3.03
C GLU A 2 -4.30 5.16 4.32
N ARG A 3 -5.01 5.22 5.46
CA ARG A 3 -4.47 4.89 6.78
C ARG A 3 -5.32 3.81 7.44
N TRP A 4 -4.66 2.85 8.08
CA TRP A 4 -5.35 1.83 8.87
C TRP A 4 -6.17 2.44 10.01
N ASP A 5 -5.63 3.45 10.68
CA ASP A 5 -6.26 4.01 11.86
C ASP A 5 -7.58 4.72 11.54
N ASP A 6 -7.68 5.28 10.33
CA ASP A 6 -8.88 5.95 9.79
C ASP A 6 -9.95 4.96 9.30
N THR A 7 -9.67 3.65 9.28
CA THR A 7 -10.66 2.64 8.86
C THR A 7 -11.76 2.43 9.89
N SER A 8 -12.98 2.15 9.40
CA SER A 8 -14.12 1.87 10.26
C SER A 8 -13.93 0.60 11.08
N PHE A 9 -14.65 0.49 12.19
CA PHE A 9 -14.66 -0.73 13.01
C PHE A 9 -15.04 -1.99 12.20
N VAL A 10 -16.00 -1.87 11.28
CA VAL A 10 -16.39 -2.97 10.38
C VAL A 10 -15.23 -3.38 9.47
N ALA A 11 -14.50 -2.43 8.90
CA ALA A 11 -13.33 -2.71 8.07
C ALA A 11 -12.23 -3.41 8.88
N LYS A 12 -12.00 -2.98 10.13
CA LYS A 12 -11.04 -3.61 11.04
C LYS A 12 -11.44 -5.05 11.38
N LEU A 13 -12.74 -5.33 11.57
CA LEU A 13 -13.24 -6.70 11.76
C LEU A 13 -13.08 -7.57 10.50
N LEU A 14 -13.38 -7.02 9.32
CA LEU A 14 -13.20 -7.74 8.05
C LEU A 14 -11.72 -8.09 7.79
N ALA A 15 -10.79 -7.26 8.24
CA ALA A 15 -9.35 -7.52 8.11
C ALA A 15 -8.93 -8.85 8.75
N ILE A 16 -9.55 -9.24 9.87
CA ILE A 16 -9.26 -10.50 10.59
C ILE A 16 -9.54 -11.71 9.69
N VAL A 17 -10.58 -11.64 8.85
CA VAL A 17 -10.94 -12.67 7.87
C VAL A 17 -10.35 -12.38 6.48
N LYS A 18 -9.26 -11.62 6.42
CA LYS A 18 -8.52 -11.25 5.19
C LYS A 18 -9.39 -10.55 4.15
N ARG A 19 -10.34 -9.72 4.59
CA ARG A 19 -11.23 -8.92 3.75
C ARG A 19 -11.09 -7.43 4.06
N GLY A 20 -11.71 -6.61 3.22
CA GLY A 20 -11.69 -5.16 3.37
C GLY A 20 -10.41 -4.53 2.81
N PRO A 21 -10.18 -3.24 3.11
CA PRO A 21 -9.09 -2.48 2.49
C PRO A 21 -7.71 -2.99 2.91
N PHE A 22 -7.51 -3.36 4.18
CA PHE A 22 -6.23 -3.84 4.71
C PHE A 22 -6.37 -5.30 5.18
N PRO A 23 -6.32 -6.30 4.28
CA PRO A 23 -6.56 -7.69 4.66
C PRO A 23 -5.42 -8.24 5.52
N SER A 24 -5.73 -8.70 6.73
CA SER A 24 -4.75 -9.02 7.80
C SER A 24 -4.14 -7.79 8.50
N GLY A 25 -4.68 -6.58 8.26
CA GLY A 25 -4.35 -5.36 9.01
C GLY A 25 -2.87 -4.96 8.96
N PRO A 26 -2.38 -4.24 9.99
CA PRO A 26 -1.02 -3.71 10.03
C PRO A 26 0.09 -4.76 9.95
N ILE A 27 -0.18 -6.00 10.35
CA ILE A 27 0.79 -7.10 10.26
C ILE A 27 1.26 -7.30 8.81
N ALA A 28 0.34 -7.25 7.84
CA ALA A 28 0.65 -7.53 6.43
C ALA A 28 0.64 -6.29 5.54
N TRP A 29 -0.05 -5.21 5.93
CA TRP A 29 -0.23 -4.01 5.10
C TRP A 29 0.21 -2.70 5.77
N GLY A 30 0.71 -2.77 7.00
CA GLY A 30 1.16 -1.60 7.75
C GLY A 30 0.03 -0.62 8.09
N HIS A 31 0.43 0.56 8.56
CA HIS A 31 -0.50 1.63 8.92
C HIS A 31 -0.86 2.54 7.74
N HIS A 32 -0.10 2.47 6.65
CA HIS A 32 -0.20 3.39 5.52
C HIS A 32 -0.19 2.64 4.19
N ARG A 33 -1.00 3.12 3.25
CA ARG A 33 -1.01 2.63 1.87
C ARG A 33 -1.12 3.77 0.86
N VAL A 34 -0.31 3.70 -0.19
CA VAL A 34 -0.36 4.61 -1.34
C VAL A 34 -0.70 3.81 -2.57
N TRP A 35 -1.79 4.16 -3.26
CA TRP A 35 -2.20 3.52 -4.50
C TRP A 35 -1.30 3.95 -5.65
N LEU A 36 -1.03 3.02 -6.57
CA LEU A 36 -0.25 3.24 -7.77
C LEU A 36 -1.17 3.20 -8.98
N GLU A 37 -1.04 4.19 -9.84
CA GLU A 37 -1.67 4.19 -11.15
C GLU A 37 -0.62 3.85 -12.22
N PRO A 38 -0.87 2.87 -13.10
CA PRO A 38 0.04 2.60 -14.19
C PRO A 38 0.06 3.78 -15.17
N LEU A 39 1.26 4.23 -15.54
CA LEU A 39 1.41 5.25 -16.58
C LEU A 39 0.87 4.73 -17.92
N PRO A 40 0.46 5.64 -18.84
CA PRO A 40 0.04 5.23 -20.18
C PRO A 40 1.10 4.35 -20.86
N GLY A 41 0.68 3.18 -21.33
CA GLY A 41 1.56 2.20 -21.97
C GLY A 41 2.29 1.25 -21.02
N THR A 42 2.15 1.39 -19.70
CA THR A 42 2.66 0.39 -18.75
C THR A 42 1.92 -0.94 -18.92
N GLN A 43 2.65 -1.99 -19.30
CA GLN A 43 2.09 -3.33 -19.44
C GLN A 43 1.92 -4.00 -18.07
N THR A 44 0.67 -4.08 -17.60
CA THR A 44 0.34 -4.71 -16.31
C THR A 44 -0.05 -6.19 -16.44
N TYR A 45 -0.04 -6.75 -17.65
CA TYR A 45 -0.49 -8.13 -17.94
C TYR A 45 -1.90 -8.44 -17.40
N GLY A 46 -2.81 -7.45 -17.44
CA GLY A 46 -4.17 -7.59 -16.95
C GLY A 46 -4.33 -7.45 -15.44
N ARG A 47 -3.26 -7.15 -14.70
CA ARG A 47 -3.31 -6.88 -13.26
C ARG A 47 -3.60 -5.41 -12.97
N SER A 48 -4.18 -5.14 -11.81
CA SER A 48 -4.54 -3.80 -11.33
C SER A 48 -4.48 -3.75 -9.79
N ASN A 49 -4.84 -2.61 -9.20
CA ASN A 49 -4.87 -2.38 -7.75
C ASN A 49 -3.50 -2.57 -7.09
N PHE A 50 -2.47 -1.95 -7.69
CA PHE A 50 -1.13 -1.92 -7.14
C PHE A 50 -1.02 -0.83 -6.08
N SER A 51 -0.24 -1.10 -5.05
CA SER A 51 0.04 -0.11 -4.00
C SER A 51 1.44 -0.25 -3.46
N ILE A 52 1.93 0.82 -2.85
CA ILE A 52 3.04 0.80 -1.91
C ILE A 52 2.43 0.69 -0.51
N HIS A 53 2.86 -0.32 0.24
CA HIS A 53 2.39 -0.56 1.61
C HIS A 53 3.56 -0.95 2.52
N GLY A 54 3.28 -0.96 3.82
CA GLY A 54 4.20 -1.50 4.82
C GLY A 54 3.73 -2.83 5.35
N GLY A 55 4.24 -3.19 6.53
CA GLY A 55 3.89 -4.43 7.19
C GLY A 55 4.97 -4.83 8.17
N TRP A 56 4.61 -5.62 9.16
CA TRP A 56 5.60 -6.19 10.07
C TRP A 56 6.24 -7.46 9.48
N VAL A 57 5.50 -8.16 8.63
CA VAL A 57 5.94 -9.39 7.99
C VAL A 57 6.11 -9.14 6.50
N PRO A 58 7.31 -9.39 5.92
CA PRO A 58 7.53 -9.25 4.49
C PRO A 58 6.57 -10.11 3.66
N GLY A 59 5.98 -9.51 2.64
CA GLY A 59 5.14 -10.22 1.68
C GLY A 59 4.33 -9.26 0.83
N SER A 60 4.34 -9.47 -0.49
CA SER A 60 3.50 -8.71 -1.39
C SER A 60 2.74 -9.63 -2.35
N ILE A 61 1.44 -9.38 -2.54
CA ILE A 61 0.63 -10.06 -3.57
C ILE A 61 0.89 -9.37 -4.93
N GLY A 62 2.17 -9.07 -5.19
CA GLY A 62 2.68 -8.26 -6.29
C GLY A 62 2.48 -6.75 -6.15
N CYS A 63 2.29 -6.25 -4.93
CA CYS A 63 2.46 -4.83 -4.58
C CYS A 63 3.93 -4.54 -4.22
N ILE A 64 4.25 -3.28 -3.88
CA ILE A 64 5.56 -2.89 -3.35
C ILE A 64 5.45 -2.85 -1.83
N ASP A 65 6.10 -3.81 -1.17
CA ASP A 65 6.15 -3.90 0.29
C ASP A 65 7.44 -3.26 0.80
N MET A 66 7.28 -2.18 1.57
CA MET A 66 8.37 -1.46 2.21
C MET A 66 8.59 -1.89 3.66
N THR A 67 7.77 -2.78 4.20
CA THR A 67 7.81 -3.23 5.60
C THR A 67 7.91 -2.06 6.59
N SER A 68 9.00 -1.95 7.36
CA SER A 68 9.28 -0.88 8.31
C SER A 68 9.72 0.44 7.66
N SER A 69 10.18 0.41 6.39
CA SER A 69 10.57 1.63 5.66
C SER A 69 9.38 2.47 5.20
N MET A 70 8.16 1.92 5.31
CA MET A 70 6.94 2.61 4.87
C MET A 70 6.72 3.92 5.63
N ASP A 71 6.99 3.96 6.93
CA ASP A 71 6.72 5.16 7.73
C ASP A 71 7.66 6.32 7.34
N SER A 72 8.94 6.04 7.08
CA SER A 72 9.89 7.02 6.55
C SER A 72 9.47 7.50 5.16
N PHE A 73 9.07 6.58 4.28
CA PHE A 73 8.57 6.93 2.95
C PHE A 73 7.34 7.85 3.02
N ILE A 74 6.40 7.59 3.93
CA ILE A 74 5.23 8.45 4.09
C ILE A 74 5.60 9.86 4.54
N GLY A 75 6.61 10.01 5.40
CA GLY A 75 7.14 11.32 5.77
C GLY A 75 7.58 12.13 4.55
N GLU A 76 8.39 11.53 3.68
CA GLU A 76 8.82 12.14 2.42
C GLU A 76 7.64 12.38 1.46
N PHE A 77 6.76 11.38 1.32
CA PHE A 77 5.62 11.45 0.42
C PHE A 77 4.67 12.60 0.76
N ILE A 78 4.39 12.80 2.06
CA ILE A 78 3.60 13.92 2.54
C ILE A 78 4.36 15.23 2.40
N TYR A 79 5.68 15.25 2.65
CA TYR A 79 6.49 16.45 2.52
C TYR A 79 6.46 17.02 1.09
N TYR A 80 6.55 16.18 0.07
CA TYR A 80 6.45 16.61 -1.33
C TYR A 80 5.03 16.95 -1.76
N ALA A 81 4.02 16.40 -1.10
CA ALA A 81 2.59 16.70 -1.28
C ALA A 81 2.11 16.69 -2.75
N LYS A 82 2.68 15.82 -3.58
CA LYS A 82 2.38 15.70 -5.01
C LYS A 82 2.45 14.25 -5.47
N ASP A 83 1.77 13.96 -6.57
CA ASP A 83 1.95 12.69 -7.28
C ASP A 83 3.38 12.56 -7.78
N MET A 84 3.90 11.34 -7.75
CA MET A 84 5.29 11.04 -8.09
C MET A 84 5.36 9.87 -9.05
N ASP A 85 6.11 10.05 -10.13
CA ASP A 85 6.40 8.97 -11.06
C ASP A 85 7.34 7.97 -10.39
N LEU A 86 6.90 6.72 -10.29
CA LEU A 86 7.71 5.61 -9.82
C LEU A 86 8.23 4.82 -11.01
N VAL A 87 9.54 4.86 -11.22
CA VAL A 87 10.22 4.04 -12.23
C VAL A 87 10.74 2.77 -11.57
N VAL A 88 10.25 1.62 -12.01
CA VAL A 88 10.73 0.30 -11.56
C VAL A 88 11.68 -0.25 -12.62
N MET A 89 12.95 -0.42 -12.26
CA MET A 89 14.00 -0.97 -13.13
C MET A 89 14.47 -2.32 -12.59
N TYR A 90 14.91 -3.19 -13.49
CA TYR A 90 15.50 -4.51 -13.18
C TYR A 90 16.97 -4.56 -13.59
#